data_AF-A0A927NCS6-F1
#
_entry.id   AF-A0A927NCS6-F1
#
_cell.length_a   1.000
_cell.length_b   1.000
_cell.length_c   1.000
_cell.angle_alpha   90.00
_cell.angle_beta   90.00
_cell.angle_gamma   90.00
#
_symmetry.space_group_name_H-M   'P 1'
#
loop_
_entity.id
_entity.type
_entity.pdbx_description
1 polymer ?
#
loop_
_entity_poly.entity_id
_entity_poly.type
_entity_poly.pdbx_seq_one_letter_code
_entity_poly.pdbx_strand_id
1 'polypeptide(L)'
;MILSAISLWKKFNLKTPLGASEWGIEDRNGVRFSHVAYSGHVVEDGNVRIYAQFGRPNGTDKKPAVLLLQDAGEPIDREMMQYFIDKGYAVLMPDYSGKMSADEEGIMRTVYPASLAHGNYEQARGLNDLKDISAEESTWFEWVYVALFSIKYLKERADVGNIGVVGVRKG
;
A
#
# COMPACT_ATOMS: atom_id res chain seq x y z
N MET A 1 -3.53 -19.81 24.17
CA MET A 1 -2.73 -18.57 24.27
C MET A 1 -3.65 -17.41 23.95
N ILE A 2 -3.77 -16.39 24.81
CA ILE A 2 -4.59 -15.20 24.49
C ILE A 2 -3.75 -14.30 23.59
N LEU A 3 -4.17 -14.10 22.34
CA LEU A 3 -3.61 -13.08 21.46
C LEU A 3 -4.02 -11.70 22.00
N SER A 4 -3.04 -10.90 22.40
CA SER A 4 -3.23 -9.45 22.63
C SER A 4 -2.90 -8.69 21.36
N ALA A 5 -3.46 -7.47 21.23
CA ALA A 5 -3.08 -6.57 20.15
C ALA A 5 -1.54 -6.37 20.08
N ILE A 6 -0.88 -6.24 21.23
CA ILE A 6 0.58 -6.09 21.30
C ILE A 6 1.31 -7.32 20.77
N SER A 7 0.84 -8.53 21.08
CA SER A 7 1.47 -9.76 20.55
C SER A 7 1.31 -9.90 19.05
N LEU A 8 0.21 -9.40 18.48
CA LEU A 8 0.01 -9.38 17.03
C LEU A 8 0.95 -8.36 16.36
N TRP A 9 1.04 -7.15 16.90
CA TRP A 9 1.92 -6.09 16.37
C TRP A 9 3.40 -6.50 16.34
N LYS A 10 3.85 -7.29 17.31
CA LYS A 10 5.23 -7.81 17.36
C LYS A 10 5.55 -8.81 16.23
N LYS A 11 4.54 -9.32 15.51
CA LYS A 11 4.74 -10.25 14.39
C LYS A 11 5.15 -9.55 13.10
N PHE A 12 4.83 -8.26 12.93
CA PHE A 12 5.21 -7.52 11.72
C PHE A 12 6.72 -7.31 11.64
N ASN A 13 7.34 -7.88 10.61
CA ASN A 13 8.77 -7.73 10.33
C ASN A 13 9.01 -6.85 9.09
N LEU A 14 9.55 -5.66 9.31
CA LEU A 14 9.79 -4.67 8.24
C LEU A 14 11.28 -4.54 7.87
N LYS A 15 12.13 -5.53 8.20
CA LYS A 15 13.58 -5.44 7.97
C LYS A 15 13.99 -5.56 6.51
N THR A 16 13.15 -6.16 5.66
CA THR A 16 13.43 -6.36 4.24
C THR A 16 13.73 -5.04 3.52
N PRO A 17 14.84 -4.91 2.77
CA PRO A 17 15.10 -3.76 1.91
C PRO A 17 13.99 -3.58 0.87
N LEU A 18 13.58 -2.34 0.60
CA LEU A 18 12.44 -2.08 -0.29
C LEU A 18 12.72 -2.37 -1.76
N GLY A 19 13.97 -2.23 -2.23
CA GLY A 19 14.29 -2.39 -3.65
C GLY A 19 13.41 -1.54 -4.57
N ALA A 20 13.04 -0.34 -4.11
CA ALA A 20 11.99 0.44 -4.74
C ALA A 20 12.37 0.87 -6.16
N SER A 21 11.40 0.81 -7.07
CA SER A 21 11.50 1.29 -8.45
C SER A 21 10.40 2.32 -8.70
N GLU A 22 10.73 3.35 -9.46
CA GLU A 22 9.82 4.44 -9.85
C GLU A 22 9.90 4.65 -11.36
N TRP A 23 8.76 4.71 -12.04
CA TRP A 23 8.69 4.84 -13.50
C TRP A 23 7.40 5.55 -13.93
N GLY A 24 7.26 5.80 -15.25
CA GLY A 24 6.09 6.44 -15.83
C GLY A 24 5.83 7.82 -15.20
N ILE A 25 6.89 8.63 -15.10
CA ILE A 25 6.82 9.95 -14.51
C ILE A 25 6.03 10.87 -15.44
N GLU A 26 4.98 11.49 -14.91
CA GLU A 26 4.10 12.42 -15.59
C GLU A 26 4.14 13.76 -14.87
N ASP A 27 4.62 14.82 -15.55
CA ASP A 27 4.57 16.20 -15.04
C ASP A 27 3.45 16.97 -15.74
N ARG A 28 2.43 17.39 -14.99
CA ARG A 28 1.32 18.18 -15.54
C ARG A 28 0.72 19.12 -14.49
N ASN A 29 0.42 20.36 -14.90
CA ASN A 29 -0.27 21.36 -14.06
C ASN A 29 0.37 21.57 -12.68
N GLY A 30 1.71 21.55 -12.60
CA GLY A 30 2.42 21.75 -11.34
C GLY A 30 2.42 20.52 -10.41
N VAL A 31 2.02 19.35 -10.91
CA VAL A 31 2.04 18.07 -10.19
C VAL A 31 2.89 17.07 -10.94
N ARG A 32 3.64 16.26 -10.18
CA ARG A 32 4.35 15.09 -10.65
C ARG A 32 3.68 13.83 -10.14
N PHE A 33 3.28 12.94 -11.03
CA PHE A 33 2.85 11.58 -10.72
C PHE A 33 3.88 10.56 -11.18
N SER A 34 3.94 9.43 -10.50
CA SER A 34 4.74 8.28 -10.90
C SER A 34 4.12 6.98 -10.41
N HIS A 35 4.44 5.90 -11.12
CA HIS A 35 4.21 4.55 -10.66
C HIS A 35 5.39 4.12 -9.79
N VAL A 36 5.10 3.45 -8.69
CA VAL A 36 6.13 2.93 -7.81
C VAL A 36 5.85 1.48 -7.44
N ALA A 37 6.91 0.69 -7.29
CA ALA A 37 6.81 -0.63 -6.71
C ALA A 37 7.98 -0.91 -5.78
N TYR A 38 7.71 -1.68 -4.72
CA TYR A 38 8.68 -2.02 -3.69
C TYR A 38 8.32 -3.34 -3.02
N SER A 39 9.31 -3.97 -2.40
CA SER A 39 9.16 -5.22 -1.66
C SER A 39 8.41 -5.01 -0.35
N GLY A 40 7.50 -5.94 -0.04
CA GLY A 40 6.72 -6.02 1.19
C GLY A 40 7.05 -7.26 2.03
N HIS A 41 6.02 -7.87 2.61
CA HIS A 41 6.11 -9.08 3.45
C HIS A 41 6.85 -10.20 2.70
N VAL A 42 7.81 -10.85 3.39
CA VAL A 42 8.63 -11.94 2.85
C VAL A 42 8.18 -13.25 3.48
N VAL A 43 7.95 -14.23 2.63
CA VAL A 43 7.53 -15.60 2.94
C VAL A 43 8.42 -16.60 2.20
N GLU A 44 8.23 -17.90 2.43
CA GLU A 44 9.12 -18.93 1.86
C GLU A 44 9.12 -18.96 0.32
N ASP A 45 7.97 -18.69 -0.31
CA ASP A 45 7.78 -18.72 -1.77
C ASP A 45 7.97 -17.34 -2.44
N GLY A 46 8.45 -16.33 -1.71
CA GLY A 46 8.82 -15.04 -2.27
C GLY A 46 8.46 -13.84 -1.39
N ASN A 47 8.26 -12.69 -2.01
CA ASN A 47 7.82 -11.50 -1.31
C ASN A 47 6.65 -10.83 -2.01
N VAL A 48 5.81 -10.13 -1.25
CA VAL A 48 4.81 -9.24 -1.81
C VAL A 48 5.51 -8.14 -2.62
N ARG A 49 5.14 -7.95 -3.87
CA ARG A 49 5.57 -6.79 -4.68
C ARG A 49 4.46 -5.75 -4.62
N ILE A 50 4.62 -4.76 -3.76
CA ILE A 50 3.63 -3.70 -3.57
C ILE A 50 3.70 -2.76 -4.76
N TYR A 51 2.55 -2.41 -5.32
CA TYR A 51 2.38 -1.36 -6.30
C TYR A 51 1.63 -0.19 -5.70
N ALA A 52 2.03 1.02 -6.07
CA ALA A 52 1.35 2.25 -5.68
C ALA A 52 1.50 3.32 -6.78
N GLN A 53 0.70 4.37 -6.69
CA GLN A 53 1.00 5.64 -7.33
C GLN A 53 1.49 6.64 -6.29
N PHE A 54 2.50 7.39 -6.68
CA PHE A 54 3.03 8.50 -5.91
C PHE A 54 2.76 9.80 -6.67
N GLY A 55 2.20 10.78 -5.98
CA GLY A 55 1.91 12.10 -6.53
C GLY A 55 2.41 13.19 -5.61
N ARG A 56 2.94 14.27 -6.16
CA ARG A 56 3.36 15.43 -5.35
C ARG A 56 3.31 16.74 -6.14
N PRO A 57 3.19 17.88 -5.45
CA PRO A 57 3.46 19.17 -6.08
C PRO A 57 4.88 19.21 -6.64
N ASN A 58 5.04 19.91 -7.76
CA ASN A 58 6.35 20.20 -8.35
C ASN A 58 7.21 21.06 -7.42
N GLY A 59 8.52 21.04 -7.67
CA GLY A 59 9.52 21.72 -6.88
C GLY A 59 10.45 20.77 -6.14
N THR A 60 11.34 21.36 -5.36
CA THR A 60 12.48 20.71 -4.70
C THR A 60 12.30 20.56 -3.19
N ASP A 61 11.32 21.24 -2.61
CA ASP A 61 11.11 21.22 -1.16
C ASP A 61 10.49 19.88 -0.73
N LYS A 62 10.91 19.41 0.45
CA LYS A 62 10.26 18.28 1.11
C LYS A 62 8.80 18.61 1.38
N LYS A 63 7.90 17.66 1.07
CA LYS A 63 6.47 17.83 1.32
C LYS A 63 6.02 16.91 2.47
N PRO A 64 5.11 17.35 3.36
CA PRO A 64 4.39 16.39 4.19
C PRO A 64 3.64 15.41 3.26
N ALA A 65 3.64 14.13 3.61
CA ALA A 65 3.03 13.08 2.81
C ALA A 65 1.77 12.53 3.49
N VAL A 66 0.81 12.12 2.66
CA VAL A 66 -0.35 11.32 3.05
C VAL A 66 -0.17 9.93 2.45
N LEU A 67 -0.14 8.91 3.31
CA LEU A 67 -0.46 7.55 2.89
C LEU A 67 -1.98 7.46 2.83
N LEU A 68 -2.51 7.27 1.62
CA LEU A 68 -3.94 7.19 1.38
C LEU A 68 -4.32 5.74 1.08
N LEU A 69 -5.13 5.15 1.94
CA LEU A 69 -5.66 3.80 1.81
C LEU A 69 -7.11 3.93 1.35
N GLN A 70 -7.36 3.64 0.07
CA GLN A 70 -8.70 3.67 -0.54
C GLN A 70 -9.59 2.56 0.03
N ASP A 71 -10.89 2.50 -0.31
CA ASP A 71 -11.72 1.34 0.04
C ASP A 71 -11.20 0.06 -0.62
N ALA A 72 -11.47 -1.08 0.02
CA ALA A 72 -10.92 -2.34 -0.41
C ALA A 72 -11.61 -2.84 -1.68
N GLY A 73 -10.80 -3.25 -2.67
CA GLY A 73 -11.27 -3.67 -3.98
C GLY A 73 -11.60 -2.51 -4.93
N GLU A 74 -11.23 -1.28 -4.58
CA GLU A 74 -11.32 -0.13 -5.47
C GLU A 74 -9.95 0.17 -6.11
N PRO A 75 -9.92 0.66 -7.36
CA PRO A 75 -8.68 1.05 -8.01
C PRO A 75 -8.08 2.32 -7.38
N ILE A 76 -6.84 2.62 -7.75
CA ILE A 76 -6.19 3.89 -7.37
C ILE A 76 -7.01 5.08 -7.90
N ASP A 77 -7.43 5.95 -7.00
CA ASP A 77 -8.23 7.13 -7.27
C ASP A 77 -7.35 8.39 -7.36
N ARG A 78 -7.00 8.76 -8.60
CA ARG A 78 -6.18 9.95 -8.88
C ARG A 78 -6.87 11.26 -8.51
N GLU A 79 -8.20 11.32 -8.51
CA GLU A 79 -8.93 12.54 -8.13
C GLU A 79 -8.83 12.77 -6.62
N MET A 80 -8.98 11.71 -5.83
CA MET A 80 -8.76 11.76 -4.39
C MET A 80 -7.30 12.08 -4.05
N MET A 81 -6.33 11.52 -4.78
CA MET A 81 -4.93 11.92 -4.64
C MET A 81 -4.73 13.42 -4.95
N GLN A 82 -5.30 13.91 -6.04
CA GLN A 82 -5.22 15.31 -6.45
C GLN A 82 -5.76 16.25 -5.37
N TYR A 83 -6.86 15.89 -4.70
CA TYR A 83 -7.43 16.68 -3.61
C TYR A 83 -6.43 16.97 -2.47
N PHE A 84 -5.57 16.01 -2.11
CA PHE A 84 -4.52 16.22 -1.11
C PHE A 84 -3.31 16.96 -1.70
N ILE A 85 -2.95 16.67 -2.95
CA ILE A 85 -1.86 17.36 -3.65
C ILE A 85 -2.12 18.85 -3.76
N ASP A 86 -3.35 19.26 -4.08
CA ASP A 86 -3.76 20.68 -4.16
C ASP A 86 -3.62 21.42 -2.82
N LYS A 87 -3.54 20.70 -1.70
CA LYS A 87 -3.30 21.25 -0.36
C LYS A 87 -1.82 21.24 0.04
N GLY A 88 -0.94 20.87 -0.89
CA GLY A 88 0.51 20.88 -0.72
C GLY A 88 1.12 19.58 -0.19
N TYR A 89 0.34 18.49 -0.13
CA TYR A 89 0.84 17.19 0.33
C TYR A 89 1.41 16.36 -0.82
N ALA A 90 2.46 15.59 -0.55
CA ALA A 90 2.73 14.40 -1.34
C ALA A 90 1.72 13.31 -0.98
N VAL A 91 1.40 12.41 -1.89
CA VAL A 91 0.43 11.35 -1.69
C VAL A 91 1.00 10.05 -2.21
N LEU A 92 0.94 9.00 -1.41
CA LEU A 92 1.15 7.63 -1.83
C LEU A 92 -0.15 6.87 -1.66
N MET A 93 -0.65 6.28 -2.73
CA MET A 93 -1.81 5.39 -2.68
C MET A 93 -1.37 3.99 -3.14
N PRO A 94 -1.11 3.06 -2.21
CA PRO A 94 -0.84 1.68 -2.57
C PRO A 94 -2.13 0.98 -2.98
N ASP A 95 -2.04 0.16 -4.02
CA ASP A 95 -3.01 -0.90 -4.23
C ASP A 95 -2.72 -1.99 -3.19
N TYR A 96 -3.41 -1.96 -2.07
CA TYR A 96 -3.28 -3.03 -1.08
C TYR A 96 -4.21 -4.23 -1.38
N SER A 97 -5.12 -4.10 -2.35
CA SER A 97 -6.12 -5.13 -2.65
C SER A 97 -5.60 -6.14 -3.68
N GLY A 98 -4.56 -5.81 -4.45
CA GLY A 98 -3.94 -6.72 -5.40
C GLY A 98 -4.94 -7.16 -6.47
N LYS A 99 -4.93 -8.46 -6.81
CA LYS A 99 -5.78 -8.99 -7.88
C LYS A 99 -7.27 -8.90 -7.54
N MET A 100 -8.04 -8.37 -8.49
CA MET A 100 -9.50 -8.38 -8.50
C MET A 100 -10.04 -9.35 -9.57
N SER A 101 -11.26 -9.83 -9.39
CA SER A 101 -11.89 -10.79 -10.32
C SER A 101 -12.16 -10.22 -11.71
N ALA A 102 -12.31 -8.91 -11.82
CA ALA A 102 -12.54 -8.18 -13.06
C ALA A 102 -11.25 -7.63 -13.70
N ASP A 103 -10.08 -7.92 -13.13
CA ASP A 103 -8.82 -7.40 -13.65
C ASP A 103 -8.52 -7.97 -15.04
N GLU A 104 -8.26 -7.08 -15.99
CA GLU A 104 -7.66 -7.41 -17.27
C GLU A 104 -6.19 -7.83 -17.09
N GLU A 105 -5.68 -8.55 -18.09
CA GLU A 105 -4.28 -8.94 -18.11
C GLU A 105 -3.37 -7.71 -18.26
N GLY A 106 -2.27 -7.67 -17.50
CA GLY A 106 -1.29 -6.59 -17.55
C GLY A 106 -1.60 -5.34 -16.72
N ILE A 107 -2.70 -5.33 -15.96
CA ILE A 107 -2.99 -4.24 -15.00
C ILE A 107 -1.88 -4.16 -13.93
N MET A 108 -1.43 -2.94 -13.64
CA MET A 108 -0.49 -2.69 -12.56
C MET A 108 -1.18 -2.82 -11.21
N ARG A 109 -0.67 -3.73 -10.38
CA ARG A 109 -1.24 -4.08 -9.08
C ARG A 109 -0.18 -4.62 -8.13
N THR A 110 -0.54 -4.71 -6.85
CA THR A 110 0.25 -5.48 -5.89
C THR A 110 0.16 -6.96 -6.21
N VAL A 111 1.30 -7.64 -6.14
CA VAL A 111 1.42 -9.06 -6.41
C VAL A 111 1.76 -9.80 -5.12
N TYR A 112 0.83 -10.64 -4.69
CA TYR A 112 1.02 -11.56 -3.57
C TYR A 112 1.60 -12.90 -4.06
N PRO A 113 2.59 -13.49 -3.35
CA PRO A 113 3.00 -14.87 -3.55
C PRO A 113 1.85 -15.86 -3.38
N ALA A 114 2.02 -17.09 -3.86
CA ALA A 114 0.96 -18.11 -3.84
C ALA A 114 0.52 -18.45 -2.40
N SER A 115 1.47 -18.51 -1.46
CA SER A 115 1.16 -18.72 -0.03
C SER A 115 0.32 -17.59 0.60
N LEU A 116 0.41 -16.39 0.03
CA LEU A 116 -0.32 -15.20 0.47
C LEU A 116 -1.45 -14.82 -0.49
N ALA A 117 -1.96 -15.76 -1.29
CA ALA A 117 -2.98 -15.46 -2.30
C ALA A 117 -4.27 -14.86 -1.70
N HIS A 118 -4.54 -15.13 -0.42
CA HIS A 118 -5.63 -14.52 0.35
C HIS A 118 -5.47 -13.00 0.58
N GLY A 119 -4.29 -12.42 0.32
CA GLY A 119 -4.09 -10.98 0.28
C GLY A 119 -4.75 -10.32 -0.93
N ASN A 120 -4.99 -11.06 -2.01
CA ASN A 120 -5.75 -10.58 -3.16
C ASN A 120 -7.23 -10.46 -2.80
N TYR A 121 -7.87 -9.38 -3.23
CA TYR A 121 -9.29 -9.13 -2.98
C TYR A 121 -10.18 -10.27 -3.46
N GLU A 122 -9.88 -10.85 -4.64
CA GLU A 122 -10.64 -11.98 -5.19
C GLU A 122 -10.66 -13.24 -4.29
N GLN A 123 -9.65 -13.39 -3.43
CA GLN A 123 -9.46 -14.55 -2.55
C GLN A 123 -9.46 -14.14 -1.07
N ALA A 124 -9.99 -12.95 -0.77
CA ALA A 124 -9.92 -12.37 0.56
C ALA A 124 -10.58 -13.28 1.62
N ARG A 125 -9.83 -13.58 2.68
CA ARG A 125 -10.29 -14.32 3.85
C ARG A 125 -10.36 -13.37 5.04
N GLY A 126 -11.46 -13.44 5.80
CA GLY A 126 -11.58 -12.58 6.98
C GLY A 126 -12.13 -11.18 6.74
N LEU A 127 -12.54 -10.85 5.51
CA LEU A 127 -13.00 -9.50 5.18
C LEU A 127 -14.24 -9.08 5.97
N ASN A 128 -15.19 -10.01 6.14
CA ASN A 128 -16.46 -9.77 6.83
C ASN A 128 -16.56 -10.49 8.19
N ASP A 129 -15.81 -11.58 8.38
CA ASP A 129 -15.81 -12.39 9.59
C ASP A 129 -14.52 -13.20 9.69
N LEU A 130 -13.92 -13.26 10.88
CA LEU A 130 -12.72 -14.04 11.19
C LEU A 130 -13.05 -15.44 11.74
N LYS A 131 -14.32 -15.86 11.73
CA LYS A 131 -14.69 -17.23 12.09
C LYS A 131 -13.80 -18.24 11.37
N ASP A 132 -13.26 -19.16 12.15
CA ASP A 132 -12.44 -20.29 11.70
C ASP A 132 -11.06 -19.94 11.11
N ILE A 133 -10.60 -18.69 11.26
CA ILE A 133 -9.22 -18.29 10.91
C ILE A 133 -8.56 -17.48 12.01
N SER A 134 -7.23 -17.55 12.09
CA SER A 134 -6.47 -16.63 12.93
C SER A 134 -6.36 -15.24 12.29
N ALA A 135 -6.00 -14.23 13.09
CA ALA A 135 -5.73 -12.90 12.57
C ALA A 135 -4.62 -12.91 11.52
N GLU A 136 -3.60 -13.76 11.68
CA GLU A 136 -2.46 -13.88 10.75
C GLU A 136 -2.83 -14.48 9.39
N GLU A 137 -3.88 -15.31 9.35
CA GLU A 137 -4.40 -15.89 8.12
C GLU A 137 -5.44 -15.01 7.43
N SER A 138 -5.71 -13.83 8.00
CA SER A 138 -6.67 -12.88 7.46
C SER A 138 -6.02 -11.93 6.47
N THR A 139 -6.79 -11.55 5.45
CA THR A 139 -6.42 -10.53 4.47
C THR A 139 -6.03 -9.20 5.13
N TRP A 140 -6.67 -8.85 6.25
CA TRP A 140 -6.35 -7.66 7.02
C TRP A 140 -4.90 -7.64 7.50
N PHE A 141 -4.32 -8.78 7.87
CA PHE A 141 -2.94 -8.86 8.33
C PHE A 141 -1.97 -8.54 7.19
N GLU A 142 -2.22 -9.08 6.00
CA GLU A 142 -1.42 -8.78 4.81
C GLU A 142 -1.59 -7.33 4.33
N TRP A 143 -2.79 -6.76 4.44
CA TRP A 143 -3.03 -5.35 4.10
C TRP A 143 -2.35 -4.38 5.08
N VAL A 144 -2.27 -4.74 6.36
CA VAL A 144 -1.47 -3.99 7.34
C VAL A 144 0.02 -4.05 6.98
N TYR A 145 0.55 -5.19 6.53
CA TYR A 145 1.91 -5.25 5.99
C TYR A 145 2.12 -4.27 4.84
N VAL A 146 1.19 -4.22 3.88
CA VAL A 146 1.27 -3.25 2.76
C VAL A 146 1.31 -1.81 3.28
N ALA A 147 0.43 -1.44 4.20
CA ALA A 147 0.42 -0.10 4.80
C ALA A 147 1.74 0.23 5.51
N LEU A 148 2.27 -0.70 6.32
CA LEU A 148 3.51 -0.51 7.06
C LEU A 148 4.73 -0.38 6.14
N PHE A 149 4.83 -1.20 5.10
CA PHE A 149 5.90 -1.08 4.10
C PHE A 149 5.76 0.20 3.26
N SER A 150 4.53 0.68 3.04
CA SER A 150 4.28 1.97 2.38
C SER A 150 4.72 3.15 3.26
N ILE A 151 4.51 3.08 4.57
CA ILE A 151 5.09 4.06 5.53
C ILE A 151 6.61 4.00 5.50
N LYS A 152 7.20 2.80 5.47
CA LYS A 152 8.66 2.62 5.36
C LYS A 152 9.19 3.28 4.08
N TYR A 153 8.52 3.05 2.94
CA TYR A 153 8.86 3.68 1.67
C TYR A 153 8.84 5.20 1.76
N LEU A 154 7.77 5.79 2.31
CA LEU A 154 7.69 7.24 2.52
C LEU A 154 8.81 7.78 3.42
N LYS A 155 9.20 7.03 4.46
CA LYS A 155 10.29 7.43 5.37
C LYS A 155 11.68 7.39 4.73
N GLU A 156 11.90 6.51 3.75
CA GLU A 156 13.18 6.40 3.04
C GLU A 156 13.34 7.45 1.93
N ARG A 157 12.25 8.12 1.53
CA ARG A 157 12.28 9.17 0.50
C ARG A 157 12.89 10.47 1.01
N ALA A 158 13.81 11.03 0.24
CA ALA A 158 14.46 12.31 0.56
C ALA A 158 13.54 13.52 0.39
N ASP A 159 12.52 13.43 -0.46
CA ASP A 159 11.57 14.50 -0.80
C ASP A 159 10.29 14.47 0.09
N VAL A 160 10.24 13.60 1.10
CA VAL A 160 9.13 13.47 2.04
C VAL A 160 9.52 13.98 3.43
N GLY A 161 8.59 14.71 4.07
CA GLY A 161 8.67 15.18 5.45
C GLY A 161 7.83 14.33 6.40
N ASN A 162 6.93 14.97 7.16
CA ASN A 162 6.01 14.28 8.06
C ASN A 162 5.01 13.40 7.29
N ILE A 163 4.54 12.32 7.90
CA ILE A 163 3.62 11.37 7.27
C ILE A 163 2.31 11.32 8.07
N GLY A 164 1.19 11.58 7.40
CA GLY A 164 -0.16 11.26 7.88
C GLY A 164 -0.69 10.03 7.16
N VAL A 165 -1.64 9.33 7.79
CA VAL A 165 -2.34 8.18 7.19
C VAL A 165 -3.83 8.51 7.14
N VAL A 166 -4.46 8.29 5.98
CA VAL A 166 -5.89 8.48 5.77
C VAL A 166 -6.46 7.19 5.18
N GLY A 167 -7.51 6.67 5.80
CA GLY A 167 -8.27 5.52 5.34
C GLY A 167 -9.64 5.93 4.83
N VAL A 168 -10.09 5.31 3.74
CA VAL A 168 -11.45 5.45 3.20
C VAL A 168 -12.16 4.12 3.40
N ARG A 169 -13.24 4.12 4.20
CA ARG A 169 -14.04 2.93 4.52
C ARG A 169 -13.20 1.80 5.11
N LYS A 170 -12.82 0.78 4.32
CA LYS A 170 -11.99 -0.35 4.75
C LYS A 170 -10.50 -0.05 4.75
N GLY A 171 -10.07 1.05 4.14
CA GLY A 171 -8.69 1.54 4.21
C GLY A 171 -8.30 2.13 5.55
#